data_AF-A0A7W0WQ94-F1
#
_entry.id   AF-A0A7W0WQ94-F1
#
_cell.length_a   1.000
_cell.length_b   1.000
_cell.length_c   1.000
_cell.angle_alpha   90.00
_cell.angle_beta   90.00
_cell.angle_gamma   90.00
#
_symmetry.space_group_name_H-M   'P 1'
#
loop_
_entity.id
_entity.type
_entity.pdbx_description
1 polymer ?
#
loop_
_entity_poly.entity_id
_entity_poly.type
_entity_poly.pdbx_seq_one_letter_code
_entity_poly.pdbx_strand_id
1 'polypeptide(L)'
;ADDVPGRGGPGGFIGGALSNNDSAGLAGMGPCAGGVGGNVGTGMNAAGAGGGGGGHVGTGGAGGNGQNPNGAGATGGTAGVNTACSSNEARPLVGGSGGSGGGDGSCGVGVRCGWPGGGGGGALHVVSRSTISGSGTVSANGGDGFGEATQAGGGGGGGAGGTLLLEAPAVTFTGPLQVTGGTGGISNPGNNAGTGAAAGNLNGGPGGAAQEDDRGGAGGGGGGGRIRINATAAACPASVTPTASCSTGALRTTP
;
A
#
# COMPACT_ATOMS: atom_id res chain seq x y z
N ALA A 1 7.05 -30.00 5.74
CA ALA A 1 5.65 -29.70 5.36
C ALA A 1 5.68 -29.41 3.88
N ASP A 2 5.05 -30.27 3.09
CA ASP A 2 5.11 -30.23 1.63
C ASP A 2 4.38 -29.00 1.09
N ASP A 3 5.14 -28.08 0.52
CA ASP A 3 4.58 -27.01 -0.31
C ASP A 3 3.99 -27.66 -1.56
N VAL A 4 2.66 -27.81 -1.62
CA VAL A 4 1.93 -28.25 -2.82
C VAL A 4 2.33 -27.33 -3.98
N PRO A 5 3.01 -27.85 -5.03
CA PRO A 5 3.35 -27.05 -6.21
C PRO A 5 2.06 -26.49 -6.82
N GLY A 6 1.94 -25.15 -6.88
CA GLY A 6 0.83 -24.48 -7.58
C GLY A 6 -0.15 -23.68 -6.73
N ARG A 7 0.03 -23.53 -5.42
CA ARG A 7 -0.74 -22.53 -4.64
C ARG A 7 0.05 -21.23 -4.50
N GLY A 8 0.00 -20.37 -5.53
CA GLY A 8 0.24 -18.94 -5.31
C GLY A 8 -0.80 -18.43 -4.30
N GLY A 9 -0.40 -17.62 -3.31
CA GLY A 9 -1.38 -16.96 -2.44
C GLY A 9 -2.19 -15.93 -3.22
N PRO A 10 -3.35 -15.47 -2.69
CA PRO A 10 -4.14 -14.42 -3.34
C PRO A 10 -3.23 -13.19 -3.55
N GLY A 11 -2.94 -12.90 -4.81
CA GLY A 11 -2.15 -11.74 -5.20
C GLY A 11 -3.03 -10.51 -5.20
N GLY A 12 -2.64 -9.51 -4.40
CA GLY A 12 -3.27 -8.20 -4.34
C GLY A 12 -4.57 -8.19 -3.55
N PHE A 13 -4.54 -7.57 -2.36
CA PHE A 13 -5.74 -7.34 -1.58
C PHE A 13 -6.47 -6.09 -2.05
N ILE A 14 -7.81 -6.09 -2.04
CA ILE A 14 -8.61 -4.92 -2.40
C ILE A 14 -8.36 -3.81 -1.37
N GLY A 15 -8.25 -2.56 -1.83
CA GLY A 15 -8.23 -1.40 -0.96
C GLY A 15 -9.58 -1.16 -0.28
N GLY A 16 -9.65 -0.20 0.64
CA GLY A 16 -10.90 0.21 1.26
C GLY A 16 -11.90 0.73 0.22
N ALA A 17 -13.17 0.35 0.32
CA ALA A 17 -14.21 0.93 -0.53
C ALA A 17 -14.52 2.39 -0.15
N LEU A 18 -15.31 3.07 -0.99
CA LEU A 18 -15.87 4.40 -0.70
C LEU A 18 -16.62 4.36 0.63
N SER A 19 -16.44 5.39 1.46
CA SER A 19 -17.35 5.65 2.58
C SER A 19 -18.70 6.13 2.02
N ASN A 20 -19.78 5.75 2.69
CA ASN A 20 -21.12 6.20 2.36
C ASN A 20 -21.80 6.87 3.55
N ASN A 21 -22.15 8.14 3.36
CA ASN A 21 -23.07 8.91 4.20
C ASN A 21 -22.52 9.15 5.63
N ASP A 22 -21.67 10.17 5.75
CA ASP A 22 -21.13 10.69 7.01
C ASP A 22 -20.45 9.63 7.89
N SER A 23 -19.78 8.64 7.28
CA SER A 23 -19.14 7.54 8.02
C SER A 23 -17.61 7.56 7.98
N ALA A 24 -16.99 6.78 8.86
CA ALA A 24 -15.56 6.49 8.77
C ALA A 24 -15.25 5.69 7.50
N GLY A 25 -14.00 5.77 7.05
CA GLY A 25 -13.54 4.96 5.93
C GLY A 25 -13.63 3.45 6.19
N LEU A 26 -13.49 2.66 5.14
CA LEU A 26 -13.44 1.19 5.24
C LEU A 26 -12.01 0.69 5.26
N ALA A 27 -11.74 -0.33 6.07
CA ALA A 27 -10.39 -0.89 6.16
C ALA A 27 -10.01 -1.54 4.83
N GLY A 28 -8.74 -1.45 4.47
CA GLY A 28 -8.20 -2.26 3.38
C GLY A 28 -8.26 -3.74 3.73
N MET A 29 -8.17 -4.62 2.73
CA MET A 29 -8.03 -6.05 2.97
C MET A 29 -6.56 -6.45 3.16
N GLY A 30 -6.34 -7.56 3.86
CA GLY A 30 -5.03 -8.18 4.04
C GLY A 30 -4.47 -8.05 5.46
N PRO A 31 -3.45 -8.84 5.79
CA PRO A 31 -2.95 -8.97 7.16
C PRO A 31 -2.28 -7.69 7.72
N CYS A 32 -1.91 -6.74 6.87
CA CYS A 32 -1.30 -5.46 7.26
C CYS A 32 -1.94 -4.31 6.50
N ALA A 33 -3.26 -4.36 6.36
CA ALA A 33 -4.01 -3.25 5.81
C ALA A 33 -3.79 -1.98 6.64
N GLY A 34 -3.89 -0.82 5.99
CA GLY A 34 -3.94 0.45 6.70
C GLY A 34 -5.19 0.55 7.58
N GLY A 35 -5.11 1.32 8.66
CA GLY A 35 -6.25 1.64 9.51
C GLY A 35 -7.12 2.73 8.89
N VAL A 36 -8.43 2.69 9.15
CA VAL A 36 -9.43 3.58 8.55
C VAL A 36 -9.26 5.05 8.95
N GLY A 37 -9.54 5.97 8.03
CA GLY A 37 -9.70 7.38 8.36
C GLY A 37 -10.94 7.60 9.23
N GLY A 38 -10.80 8.32 10.34
CA GLY A 38 -11.90 8.67 11.22
C GLY A 38 -12.84 9.72 10.60
N ASN A 39 -13.97 9.94 11.28
CA ASN A 39 -14.91 11.02 11.00
C ASN A 39 -15.25 11.73 12.31
N VAL A 40 -15.53 13.04 12.24
CA VAL A 40 -16.08 13.82 13.36
C VAL A 40 -17.20 14.72 12.85
N GLY A 41 -18.29 14.85 13.63
CA GLY A 41 -19.45 15.68 13.27
C GLY A 41 -20.48 14.97 12.39
N THR A 42 -21.46 15.73 11.87
CA THR A 42 -22.54 15.23 11.00
C THR A 42 -22.99 16.32 10.04
N GLY A 43 -23.49 15.97 8.85
CA GLY A 43 -24.00 16.93 7.87
C GLY A 43 -22.94 17.96 7.44
N MET A 44 -23.30 19.25 7.37
CA MET A 44 -22.38 20.33 6.96
C MET A 44 -21.30 20.68 8.00
N ASN A 45 -21.20 19.95 9.12
CA ASN A 45 -20.17 20.13 10.14
C ASN A 45 -19.29 18.88 10.31
N ALA A 46 -19.22 18.03 9.28
CA ALA A 46 -18.46 16.79 9.30
C ALA A 46 -17.04 16.97 8.74
N ALA A 47 -16.05 16.29 9.30
CA ALA A 47 -14.72 16.21 8.71
C ALA A 47 -14.22 14.78 8.66
N GLY A 48 -13.63 14.42 7.53
CA GLY A 48 -13.09 13.09 7.27
C GLY A 48 -11.58 13.08 7.35
N ALA A 49 -10.98 12.11 8.03
CA ALA A 49 -9.54 11.95 8.03
C ALA A 49 -9.08 11.06 6.87
N GLY A 50 -7.81 11.18 6.48
CA GLY A 50 -7.22 10.32 5.45
C GLY A 50 -7.06 8.88 5.93
N GLY A 51 -7.16 7.93 5.01
CA GLY A 51 -6.89 6.52 5.27
C GLY A 51 -5.39 6.24 5.44
N GLY A 52 -5.03 5.30 6.31
CA GLY A 52 -3.67 4.77 6.40
C GLY A 52 -3.31 3.89 5.19
N GLY A 53 -2.03 3.91 4.81
CA GLY A 53 -1.48 3.06 3.75
C GLY A 53 -1.20 1.63 4.22
N GLY A 54 -1.31 0.67 3.29
CA GLY A 54 -1.02 -0.74 3.55
C GLY A 54 0.46 -1.01 3.80
N GLY A 55 0.77 -2.02 4.61
CA GLY A 55 2.11 -2.54 4.84
C GLY A 55 2.36 -3.89 4.16
N HIS A 56 3.64 -4.18 3.91
CA HIS A 56 4.16 -5.51 3.59
C HIS A 56 5.53 -5.70 4.26
N VAL A 57 6.65 -5.62 3.54
CA VAL A 57 8.01 -5.53 4.14
C VAL A 57 8.24 -4.16 4.73
N GLY A 58 7.77 -3.11 4.06
CA GLY A 58 7.76 -1.76 4.61
C GLY A 58 6.50 -1.49 5.43
N THR A 59 6.59 -0.57 6.38
CA THR A 59 5.39 0.02 7.00
C THR A 59 4.72 0.98 6.00
N GLY A 60 3.39 1.01 5.99
CA GLY A 60 2.67 2.10 5.33
C GLY A 60 2.86 3.43 6.06
N GLY A 61 2.33 4.50 5.49
CA GLY A 61 2.19 5.80 6.13
C GLY A 61 0.84 5.94 6.83
N ALA A 62 0.80 6.74 7.89
CA ALA A 62 -0.47 7.14 8.50
C ALA A 62 -1.21 8.15 7.58
N GLY A 63 -2.54 8.15 7.66
CA GLY A 63 -3.36 9.19 7.04
C GLY A 63 -3.25 10.51 7.80
N GLY A 64 -3.52 11.62 7.10
CA GLY A 64 -3.60 12.96 7.69
C GLY A 64 -4.90 13.17 8.45
N ASN A 65 -4.87 14.05 9.45
CA ASN A 65 -6.07 14.45 10.18
C ASN A 65 -6.96 15.38 9.35
N GLY A 66 -8.28 15.29 9.56
CA GLY A 66 -9.26 16.26 9.05
C GLY A 66 -9.71 17.22 10.16
N GLN A 67 -10.36 18.32 9.80
CA GLN A 67 -10.89 19.31 10.75
C GLN A 67 -12.23 19.87 10.28
N ASN A 68 -13.21 19.95 11.19
CA ASN A 68 -14.51 20.54 10.90
C ASN A 68 -14.59 22.03 11.29
N PRO A 69 -15.66 22.77 10.95
CA PRO A 69 -15.81 24.22 11.21
C PRO A 69 -15.79 24.64 12.67
N ASN A 70 -16.00 23.68 13.57
CA ASN A 70 -15.97 23.93 15.00
C ASN A 70 -14.58 23.64 15.60
N GLY A 71 -13.58 23.37 14.76
CA GLY A 71 -12.22 23.02 15.17
C GLY A 71 -12.09 21.60 15.74
N ALA A 72 -13.09 20.73 15.58
CA ALA A 72 -12.99 19.35 16.00
C ALA A 72 -12.20 18.54 14.96
N GLY A 73 -11.17 17.83 15.42
CA GLY A 73 -10.28 17.04 14.57
C GLY A 73 -10.77 15.60 14.37
N ALA A 74 -10.74 15.13 13.12
CA ALA A 74 -10.85 13.71 12.79
C ALA A 74 -9.45 13.10 12.70
N THR A 75 -9.23 11.99 13.40
CA THR A 75 -7.91 11.32 13.42
C THR A 75 -7.68 10.49 12.16
N GLY A 76 -6.53 10.69 11.53
CA GLY A 76 -6.06 9.92 10.38
C GLY A 76 -5.88 8.44 10.68
N GLY A 77 -6.04 7.62 9.65
CA GLY A 77 -5.88 6.19 9.75
C GLY A 77 -4.45 5.77 10.10
N THR A 78 -4.31 4.75 10.94
CA THR A 78 -2.98 4.23 11.33
C THR A 78 -2.27 3.56 10.16
N ALA A 79 -0.95 3.63 10.12
CA ALA A 79 -0.15 2.89 9.15
C ALA A 79 -0.34 1.36 9.27
N GLY A 80 -0.37 0.66 8.14
CA GLY A 80 -0.24 -0.80 8.11
C GLY A 80 1.17 -1.21 8.57
N VAL A 81 1.27 -2.01 9.64
CA VAL A 81 2.55 -2.38 10.27
C VAL A 81 3.11 -3.69 9.73
N ASN A 82 4.42 -3.73 9.49
CA ASN A 82 5.18 -4.82 8.86
C ASN A 82 5.17 -6.16 9.64
N THR A 83 5.05 -6.13 10.97
CA THR A 83 5.43 -7.26 11.84
C THR A 83 4.64 -8.57 11.63
N ALA A 84 3.49 -8.55 10.96
CA ALA A 84 2.67 -9.74 10.70
C ALA A 84 2.64 -10.24 9.24
N CYS A 85 3.10 -9.45 8.25
CA CYS A 85 2.84 -9.75 6.82
C CYS A 85 3.99 -10.32 6.02
N SER A 86 5.17 -10.29 6.60
CA SER A 86 6.39 -10.62 5.89
C SER A 86 7.23 -11.54 6.79
N SER A 87 6.82 -12.81 6.91
CA SER A 87 7.81 -13.82 7.29
C SER A 87 8.87 -13.90 6.17
N ASN A 88 10.11 -14.18 6.53
CA ASN A 88 11.18 -14.31 5.53
C ASN A 88 10.96 -15.50 4.56
N GLU A 89 10.03 -16.41 4.89
CA GLU A 89 9.57 -17.45 4.00
C GLU A 89 8.47 -16.91 3.09
N ALA A 90 8.83 -16.73 1.83
CA ALA A 90 7.93 -16.35 0.75
C ALA A 90 6.95 -17.49 0.37
N ARG A 91 6.58 -18.37 1.30
CA ARG A 91 5.73 -19.54 1.07
C ARG A 91 4.71 -19.73 2.21
N PRO A 92 3.40 -19.70 1.91
CA PRO A 92 2.81 -19.28 0.64
C PRO A 92 3.14 -17.81 0.33
N LEU A 93 3.31 -17.46 -0.95
CA LEU A 93 3.54 -16.06 -1.33
C LEU A 93 2.32 -15.22 -0.96
N VAL A 94 2.49 -14.25 -0.07
CA VAL A 94 1.43 -13.30 0.29
C VAL A 94 1.68 -12.00 -0.48
N GLY A 95 0.65 -11.52 -1.19
CA GLY A 95 0.66 -10.20 -1.82
C GLY A 95 0.73 -9.05 -0.81
N GLY A 96 0.87 -7.83 -1.31
CA GLY A 96 0.80 -6.61 -0.51
C GLY A 96 -0.61 -6.37 0.01
N SER A 97 -0.74 -5.80 1.21
CA SER A 97 -2.03 -5.40 1.81
C SER A 97 -2.62 -4.15 1.16
N GLY A 98 -3.94 -4.01 1.16
CA GLY A 98 -4.63 -2.81 0.68
C GLY A 98 -4.48 -1.61 1.63
N GLY A 99 -4.52 -0.41 1.06
CA GLY A 99 -4.74 0.82 1.81
C GLY A 99 -6.20 0.93 2.24
N SER A 100 -6.46 1.73 3.28
CA SER A 100 -7.82 1.98 3.77
C SER A 100 -8.47 3.19 3.09
N GLY A 101 -9.79 3.27 3.17
CA GLY A 101 -10.53 4.46 2.74
C GLY A 101 -10.36 5.64 3.72
N GLY A 102 -10.49 6.85 3.19
CA GLY A 102 -10.66 8.05 3.99
C GLY A 102 -12.09 8.17 4.53
N GLY A 103 -12.25 8.90 5.63
CA GLY A 103 -13.57 9.21 6.20
C GLY A 103 -14.32 10.28 5.40
N ASP A 104 -15.64 10.32 5.56
CA ASP A 104 -16.50 11.33 4.95
C ASP A 104 -16.32 12.72 5.60
N GLY A 105 -16.40 13.79 4.80
CA GLY A 105 -16.45 15.19 5.27
C GLY A 105 -17.84 15.83 5.10
N SER A 106 -17.92 17.16 5.26
CA SER A 106 -19.12 18.00 5.12
C SER A 106 -19.69 18.03 3.69
N CYS A 107 -20.11 16.89 3.17
CA CYS A 107 -20.60 16.81 1.81
C CYS A 107 -22.10 16.92 1.79
N GLY A 108 -22.60 17.81 0.94
CA GLY A 108 -24.03 18.01 0.77
C GLY A 108 -24.74 16.67 0.52
N VAL A 109 -26.00 16.59 0.94
CA VAL A 109 -26.82 15.38 0.79
C VAL A 109 -26.75 14.88 -0.65
N GLY A 110 -26.28 13.63 -0.83
CA GLY A 110 -26.14 12.99 -2.15
C GLY A 110 -24.75 13.12 -2.80
N VAL A 111 -23.80 13.82 -2.17
CA VAL A 111 -22.40 13.88 -2.60
C VAL A 111 -21.59 12.86 -1.80
N ARG A 112 -20.84 11.99 -2.49
CA ARG A 112 -19.95 11.02 -1.86
C ARG A 112 -18.58 11.65 -1.66
N CYS A 113 -18.03 11.59 -0.46
CA CYS A 113 -16.75 12.20 -0.17
C CYS A 113 -15.98 11.49 0.94
N GLY A 114 -15.73 10.20 0.73
CA GLY A 114 -14.74 9.45 1.49
C GLY A 114 -14.11 8.52 0.50
N TRP A 115 -12.82 8.70 0.26
CA TRP A 115 -12.21 8.14 -0.94
C TRP A 115 -11.66 6.74 -0.70
N PRO A 116 -11.79 5.82 -1.69
CA PRO A 116 -11.33 4.45 -1.54
C PRO A 116 -9.80 4.40 -1.42
N GLY A 117 -9.34 3.42 -0.65
CA GLY A 117 -7.92 3.08 -0.57
C GLY A 117 -7.44 2.30 -1.79
N GLY A 118 -6.13 2.29 -2.01
CA GLY A 118 -5.48 1.56 -3.08
C GLY A 118 -5.39 0.06 -2.80
N GLY A 119 -5.52 -0.77 -3.84
CA GLY A 119 -5.29 -2.22 -3.72
C GLY A 119 -3.82 -2.54 -3.47
N GLY A 120 -3.53 -3.62 -2.73
CA GLY A 120 -2.16 -4.06 -2.53
C GLY A 120 -1.60 -4.82 -3.74
N GLY A 121 -0.27 -4.97 -3.79
CA GLY A 121 0.45 -5.57 -4.89
C GLY A 121 0.30 -7.10 -4.97
N GLY A 122 0.43 -7.63 -6.19
CA GLY A 122 0.34 -9.07 -6.46
C GLY A 122 1.47 -9.92 -5.88
N ALA A 123 1.41 -11.22 -6.11
CA ALA A 123 2.52 -12.12 -5.84
C ALA A 123 2.91 -12.84 -7.14
N LEU A 124 4.18 -12.81 -7.51
CA LEU A 124 4.73 -13.51 -8.67
C LEU A 124 5.80 -14.51 -8.21
N HIS A 125 5.61 -15.77 -8.58
CA HIS A 125 6.63 -16.81 -8.47
C HIS A 125 7.05 -17.25 -9.86
N VAL A 126 8.34 -17.15 -10.18
CA VAL A 126 8.91 -17.75 -11.38
C VAL A 126 9.96 -18.76 -10.98
N VAL A 127 9.82 -19.99 -11.47
CA VAL A 127 10.77 -21.08 -11.23
C VAL A 127 11.28 -21.59 -12.57
N SER A 128 12.60 -21.73 -12.70
CA SER A 128 13.25 -22.32 -13.87
C SER A 128 14.32 -23.31 -13.43
N ARG A 129 14.50 -24.38 -14.21
CA ARG A 129 15.56 -25.37 -13.98
C ARG A 129 16.91 -24.96 -14.58
N SER A 130 16.95 -23.89 -15.35
CA SER A 130 18.16 -23.44 -16.05
C SER A 130 18.42 -21.98 -15.76
N THR A 131 17.67 -21.10 -16.40
CA THR A 131 17.86 -19.65 -16.32
C THR A 131 16.53 -18.92 -16.25
N ILE A 132 16.54 -17.77 -15.56
CA ILE A 132 15.55 -16.71 -15.72
C ILE A 132 16.31 -15.50 -16.24
N SER A 133 15.93 -14.98 -17.40
CA SER A 133 16.52 -13.77 -17.95
C SER A 133 15.46 -12.80 -18.48
N GLY A 134 15.73 -11.50 -18.36
CA GLY A 134 14.83 -10.46 -18.87
C GLY A 134 15.47 -9.07 -18.91
N SER A 135 14.93 -8.20 -19.76
CA SER A 135 15.38 -6.81 -19.91
C SER A 135 14.28 -5.77 -19.67
N GLY A 136 13.06 -6.21 -19.39
CA GLY A 136 11.91 -5.36 -19.13
C GLY A 136 11.60 -5.19 -17.65
N THR A 137 10.44 -4.59 -17.38
CA THR A 137 9.90 -4.42 -16.03
C THR A 137 9.18 -5.67 -15.57
N VAL A 138 9.49 -6.13 -14.36
CA VAL A 138 8.62 -7.03 -13.60
C VAL A 138 8.13 -6.26 -12.38
N SER A 139 6.83 -6.13 -12.23
CA SER A 139 6.22 -5.32 -11.17
C SER A 139 5.16 -6.09 -10.41
N ALA A 140 5.17 -5.92 -9.10
CA ALA A 140 4.05 -6.23 -8.21
C ALA A 140 3.78 -5.03 -7.30
N ASN A 141 3.64 -3.83 -7.89
CA ASN A 141 3.39 -2.61 -7.13
C ASN A 141 1.99 -2.60 -6.49
N GLY A 142 1.86 -1.91 -5.36
CA GLY A 142 0.57 -1.52 -4.80
C GLY A 142 -0.08 -0.41 -5.64
N GLY A 143 -1.41 -0.37 -5.64
CA GLY A 143 -2.21 0.68 -6.26
C GLY A 143 -2.31 1.93 -5.39
N ASP A 144 -2.52 3.06 -6.04
CA ASP A 144 -2.70 4.35 -5.38
C ASP A 144 -4.07 4.45 -4.69
N GLY A 145 -4.11 5.17 -3.57
CA GLY A 145 -5.34 5.60 -2.95
C GLY A 145 -6.00 6.72 -3.77
N PHE A 146 -7.32 6.74 -3.79
CA PHE A 146 -8.05 7.79 -4.50
C PHE A 146 -8.18 9.03 -3.63
N GLY A 147 -8.24 10.19 -4.27
CA GLY A 147 -8.49 11.45 -3.60
C GLY A 147 -8.73 12.59 -4.58
N GLU A 148 -9.44 13.62 -4.15
CA GLU A 148 -9.71 14.80 -4.96
C GLU A 148 -9.47 16.07 -4.15
N ALA A 149 -8.84 17.07 -4.75
CA ALA A 149 -8.50 18.33 -4.08
C ALA A 149 -9.69 19.25 -3.82
N THR A 150 -10.88 18.99 -4.37
CA THR A 150 -12.00 19.94 -4.30
C THR A 150 -13.04 19.57 -3.25
N GLN A 151 -12.99 18.34 -2.72
CA GLN A 151 -14.04 17.80 -1.85
C GLN A 151 -13.60 17.74 -0.38
N ALA A 152 -14.55 17.89 0.54
CA ALA A 152 -14.28 17.91 2.00
C ALA A 152 -13.82 16.55 2.58
N GLY A 153 -13.83 15.50 1.77
CA GLY A 153 -13.53 14.12 2.18
C GLY A 153 -12.06 13.82 2.46
N GLY A 154 -11.81 12.81 3.29
CA GLY A 154 -10.48 12.26 3.49
C GLY A 154 -9.99 11.46 2.28
N GLY A 155 -8.70 11.60 1.93
CA GLY A 155 -8.07 10.81 0.87
C GLY A 155 -7.83 9.36 1.30
N GLY A 156 -7.98 8.40 0.38
CA GLY A 156 -7.71 6.99 0.65
C GLY A 156 -6.21 6.70 0.77
N GLY A 157 -5.81 5.74 1.60
CA GLY A 157 -4.41 5.33 1.72
C GLY A 157 -3.95 4.47 0.54
N GLY A 158 -2.65 4.51 0.22
CA GLY A 158 -2.03 3.69 -0.83
C GLY A 158 -1.86 2.22 -0.42
N GLY A 159 -1.95 1.31 -1.38
CA GLY A 159 -1.72 -0.13 -1.15
C GLY A 159 -0.24 -0.49 -1.05
N ALA A 160 0.10 -1.53 -0.30
CA ALA A 160 1.47 -2.00 -0.17
C ALA A 160 1.97 -2.67 -1.46
N GLY A 161 3.28 -2.65 -1.70
CA GLY A 161 3.93 -3.48 -2.71
C GLY A 161 3.78 -4.98 -2.41
N GLY A 162 3.87 -5.78 -3.45
CA GLY A 162 3.69 -7.23 -3.46
C GLY A 162 4.98 -8.04 -3.37
N THR A 163 4.93 -9.30 -3.75
CA THR A 163 6.10 -10.20 -3.68
C THR A 163 6.54 -10.66 -5.06
N LEU A 164 7.84 -10.59 -5.34
CA LEU A 164 8.48 -11.27 -6.48
C LEU A 164 9.46 -12.32 -5.95
N LEU A 165 9.27 -13.58 -6.35
CA LEU A 165 10.18 -14.69 -6.07
C LEU A 165 10.66 -15.29 -7.39
N LEU A 166 11.98 -15.24 -7.62
CA LEU A 166 12.64 -15.83 -8.78
C LEU A 166 13.57 -16.95 -8.33
N GLU A 167 13.37 -18.17 -8.84
CA GLU A 167 14.17 -19.34 -8.48
C GLU A 167 14.74 -20.02 -9.73
N ALA A 168 16.06 -19.96 -9.91
CA ALA A 168 16.76 -20.63 -11.02
C ALA A 168 18.27 -20.73 -10.76
N PRO A 169 18.98 -21.70 -11.36
CA PRO A 169 20.45 -21.76 -11.30
C PRO A 169 21.14 -20.43 -11.62
N ALA A 170 20.65 -19.72 -12.64
CA ALA A 170 21.06 -18.35 -12.95
C ALA A 170 19.85 -17.42 -13.15
N VAL A 171 19.92 -16.22 -12.55
CA VAL A 171 18.93 -15.15 -12.72
C VAL A 171 19.65 -13.89 -13.20
N THR A 172 19.25 -13.36 -14.35
CA THR A 172 19.84 -12.16 -14.95
C THR A 172 18.76 -11.18 -15.36
N PHE A 173 18.78 -9.95 -14.83
CA PHE A 173 17.85 -8.89 -15.23
C PHE A 173 18.60 -7.61 -15.58
N THR A 174 18.26 -7.01 -16.72
CA THR A 174 18.76 -5.69 -17.16
C THR A 174 17.71 -4.59 -17.08
N GLY A 175 16.47 -4.94 -16.67
CA GLY A 175 15.36 -4.00 -16.44
C GLY A 175 14.95 -3.95 -14.96
N PRO A 176 13.94 -3.12 -14.61
CA PRO A 176 13.55 -2.91 -13.22
C PRO A 176 12.70 -4.05 -12.66
N LEU A 177 13.01 -4.43 -11.42
CA LEU A 177 12.16 -5.29 -10.59
C LEU A 177 11.52 -4.39 -9.52
N GLN A 178 10.20 -4.26 -9.54
CA GLN A 178 9.49 -3.26 -8.75
C GLN A 178 8.45 -3.90 -7.83
N VAL A 179 8.50 -3.50 -6.57
CA VAL A 179 7.51 -3.84 -5.53
C VAL A 179 7.21 -2.59 -4.70
N THR A 180 6.96 -1.47 -5.35
CA THR A 180 6.68 -0.20 -4.66
C THR A 180 5.29 -0.22 -4.05
N GLY A 181 5.10 0.53 -2.96
CA GLY A 181 3.75 0.85 -2.49
C GLY A 181 3.13 1.94 -3.36
N GLY A 182 1.81 2.03 -3.36
CA GLY A 182 1.07 3.11 -3.98
C GLY A 182 1.11 4.39 -3.14
N THR A 183 0.88 5.51 -3.79
CA THR A 183 0.69 6.82 -3.14
C THR A 183 -0.66 6.89 -2.45
N GLY A 184 -0.79 7.73 -1.41
CA GLY A 184 -2.08 8.07 -0.83
C GLY A 184 -2.85 9.05 -1.73
N GLY A 185 -4.15 9.15 -1.51
CA GLY A 185 -5.02 10.12 -2.17
C GLY A 185 -4.90 11.51 -1.56
N ILE A 186 -5.03 12.54 -2.39
CA ILE A 186 -5.15 13.93 -1.94
C ILE A 186 -6.54 14.21 -1.38
N SER A 187 -6.68 15.14 -0.46
CA SER A 187 -8.00 15.51 0.09
C SER A 187 -8.37 16.96 -0.16
N ASN A 188 -7.41 17.88 -0.38
CA ASN A 188 -7.65 19.32 -0.54
C ASN A 188 -6.48 20.02 -1.25
N PRO A 189 -6.64 21.26 -1.75
CA PRO A 189 -5.53 22.02 -2.32
C PRO A 189 -4.53 22.35 -1.23
N GLY A 190 -3.24 22.12 -1.48
CA GLY A 190 -2.17 22.38 -0.50
C GLY A 190 -1.88 21.23 0.47
N ASN A 191 -2.76 20.23 0.61
CA ASN A 191 -2.45 19.01 1.33
C ASN A 191 -1.68 18.03 0.42
N ASN A 192 -0.52 17.58 0.88
CA ASN A 192 0.27 16.59 0.15
C ASN A 192 -0.24 15.17 0.46
N ALA A 193 -0.47 14.37 -0.58
CA ALA A 193 -0.62 12.93 -0.46
C ALA A 193 0.61 12.29 0.19
N GLY A 194 0.39 11.21 0.95
CA GLY A 194 1.48 10.38 1.43
C GLY A 194 2.18 9.69 0.26
N THR A 195 3.49 9.82 0.17
CA THR A 195 4.27 9.17 -0.88
C THR A 195 4.32 7.66 -0.64
N GLY A 196 4.10 6.84 -1.67
CA GLY A 196 4.36 5.40 -1.59
C GLY A 196 5.85 5.10 -1.41
N ALA A 197 6.18 3.88 -0.98
CA ALA A 197 7.57 3.45 -0.89
C ALA A 197 8.27 3.53 -2.26
N ALA A 198 9.44 4.16 -2.29
CA ALA A 198 10.18 4.44 -3.52
C ALA A 198 11.70 4.42 -3.28
N ALA A 199 12.45 4.22 -4.37
CA ALA A 199 13.92 4.28 -4.38
C ALA A 199 14.58 3.42 -3.29
N GLY A 200 15.37 4.02 -2.39
CA GLY A 200 16.02 3.32 -1.28
C GLY A 200 15.11 3.06 -0.07
N ASN A 201 13.89 3.59 -0.05
CA ASN A 201 13.01 3.56 1.11
C ASN A 201 11.94 2.48 0.98
N LEU A 202 11.85 1.62 1.99
CA LEU A 202 10.79 0.61 2.10
C LEU A 202 9.49 1.19 2.67
N ASN A 203 9.54 2.26 3.44
CA ASN A 203 8.35 2.74 4.15
C ASN A 203 7.60 3.79 3.33
N GLY A 204 6.27 3.76 3.42
CA GLY A 204 5.42 4.82 2.90
C GLY A 204 5.50 6.09 3.76
N GLY A 205 5.29 7.25 3.13
CA GLY A 205 5.21 8.54 3.79
C GLY A 205 3.81 8.83 4.35
N PRO A 206 3.71 9.63 5.43
CA PRO A 206 2.43 10.04 5.99
C PRO A 206 1.68 11.00 5.04
N GLY A 207 0.35 11.00 5.12
CA GLY A 207 -0.49 11.99 4.45
C GLY A 207 -0.50 13.35 5.17
N GLY A 208 -0.66 14.44 4.42
CA GLY A 208 -0.80 15.78 4.96
C GLY A 208 -2.12 15.98 5.72
N ALA A 209 -2.05 16.65 6.88
CA ALA A 209 -3.22 17.06 7.64
C ALA A 209 -3.86 18.31 7.02
N ALA A 210 -5.19 18.40 7.11
CA ALA A 210 -5.91 19.63 6.76
C ALA A 210 -5.43 20.83 7.58
N GLN A 211 -5.27 21.97 6.92
CA GLN A 211 -4.93 23.26 7.54
C GLN A 211 -6.14 24.19 7.66
N GLU A 212 -7.25 23.84 7.00
CA GLU A 212 -8.47 24.63 6.92
C GLU A 212 -9.63 23.85 7.56
N ASP A 213 -10.64 24.58 8.03
CA ASP A 213 -11.90 24.03 8.47
C ASP A 213 -12.68 23.41 7.29
N ASP A 214 -13.58 22.46 7.59
CA ASP A 214 -14.38 21.70 6.60
C ASP A 214 -13.55 20.84 5.64
N ARG A 215 -12.29 20.54 5.99
CA ARG A 215 -11.36 19.84 5.10
C ARG A 215 -10.91 18.51 5.68
N GLY A 216 -10.89 17.50 4.81
CA GLY A 216 -10.35 16.21 5.13
C GLY A 216 -8.83 16.11 5.01
N GLY A 217 -8.24 15.13 5.70
CA GLY A 217 -6.81 14.82 5.62
C GLY A 217 -6.45 13.91 4.43
N ALA A 218 -5.22 14.00 3.94
CA ALA A 218 -4.75 13.20 2.81
C ALA A 218 -4.41 11.77 3.24
N GLY A 219 -4.49 10.80 2.33
CA GLY A 219 -4.14 9.41 2.62
C GLY A 219 -2.63 9.20 2.81
N GLY A 220 -2.26 8.22 3.64
CA GLY A 220 -0.88 7.76 3.79
C GLY A 220 -0.44 6.86 2.63
N GLY A 221 0.85 6.86 2.27
CA GLY A 221 1.38 6.01 1.21
C GLY A 221 1.58 4.56 1.65
N GLY A 222 1.57 3.62 0.70
CA GLY A 222 1.82 2.20 0.96
C GLY A 222 3.31 1.87 1.16
N GLY A 223 3.58 0.88 1.99
CA GLY A 223 4.93 0.31 2.17
C GLY A 223 5.37 -0.53 0.96
N GLY A 224 6.68 -0.73 0.83
CA GLY A 224 7.29 -1.58 -0.20
C GLY A 224 7.08 -3.06 0.08
N GLY A 225 7.09 -3.85 -0.99
CA GLY A 225 6.99 -5.29 -0.97
C GLY A 225 8.34 -5.98 -0.88
N ARG A 226 8.41 -7.22 -1.37
CA ARG A 226 9.60 -8.08 -1.27
C ARG A 226 10.05 -8.59 -2.63
N ILE A 227 11.36 -8.58 -2.85
CA ILE A 227 12.00 -9.29 -3.96
C ILE A 227 12.95 -10.32 -3.37
N ARG A 228 12.80 -11.58 -3.79
CA ARG A 228 13.70 -12.67 -3.40
C ARG A 228 14.21 -13.40 -4.63
N ILE A 229 15.54 -13.55 -4.70
CA ILE A 229 16.23 -14.25 -5.78
C ILE A 229 16.95 -15.45 -5.18
N ASN A 230 16.49 -16.66 -5.50
CA ASN A 230 17.19 -17.89 -5.13
C ASN A 230 17.94 -18.42 -6.36
N ALA A 231 19.27 -18.37 -6.32
CA ALA A 231 20.13 -18.82 -7.41
C ALA A 231 21.50 -19.30 -6.90
N THR A 232 22.26 -20.01 -7.74
CA THR A 232 23.62 -20.46 -7.39
C THR A 232 24.58 -19.28 -7.28
N ALA A 233 24.40 -18.27 -8.13
CA ALA A 233 25.09 -16.98 -8.08
C ALA A 233 24.04 -15.85 -8.06
N ALA A 234 23.30 -15.76 -6.94
CA ALA A 234 22.26 -14.75 -6.78
C ALA A 234 22.85 -13.38 -6.45
N ALA A 235 22.47 -12.37 -7.22
CA ALA A 235 22.71 -10.96 -6.91
C ALA A 235 21.43 -10.16 -7.10
N CYS A 236 21.18 -9.20 -6.22
CA CYS A 236 20.13 -8.21 -6.43
C CYS A 236 20.54 -7.25 -7.55
N PRO A 237 19.76 -7.13 -8.64
CA PRO A 237 20.05 -6.15 -9.67
C PRO A 237 20.04 -4.72 -9.10
N ALA A 238 20.90 -3.86 -9.62
CA ALA A 238 20.92 -2.44 -9.23
C ALA A 238 19.61 -1.70 -9.56
N SER A 239 18.79 -2.26 -10.45
CA SER A 239 17.50 -1.74 -10.91
C SER A 239 16.30 -2.11 -10.01
N VAL A 240 16.54 -2.77 -8.87
CA VAL A 240 15.47 -3.14 -7.92
C VAL A 240 14.96 -1.91 -7.17
N THR A 241 13.64 -1.76 -7.12
CA THR A 241 12.97 -0.69 -6.35
C THR A 241 11.80 -1.24 -5.51
N PRO A 242 11.78 -0.98 -4.17
CA PRO A 242 12.84 -0.31 -3.41
C PRO A 242 14.12 -1.16 -3.30
N THR A 243 15.31 -0.57 -3.25
CA THR A 243 16.57 -1.34 -3.19
C THR A 243 16.62 -2.27 -1.98
N ALA A 244 16.14 -1.79 -0.82
CA ALA A 244 16.08 -2.57 0.41
C ALA A 244 15.02 -3.71 0.38
N SER A 245 14.21 -3.83 -0.67
CA SER A 245 13.23 -4.92 -0.82
C SER A 245 13.87 -6.23 -1.29
N CYS A 246 15.11 -6.17 -1.81
CA CYS A 246 15.76 -7.32 -2.42
C CYS A 246 16.59 -8.12 -1.42
N SER A 247 16.43 -9.44 -1.50
CA SER A 247 17.22 -10.41 -0.76
C SER A 247 17.60 -11.59 -1.66
N THR A 248 18.72 -12.24 -1.35
CA THR A 248 19.18 -13.44 -2.06
C THR A 248 19.17 -14.66 -1.15
N GLY A 249 19.07 -15.85 -1.74
CA GLY A 249 19.14 -17.11 -1.03
C GLY A 249 19.70 -18.22 -1.90
N ALA A 250 20.08 -19.34 -1.27
CA ALA A 250 20.43 -20.54 -1.99
C ALA A 250 19.18 -21.13 -2.69
N LEU A 251 19.39 -21.77 -3.85
CA LEU A 251 18.38 -22.67 -4.41
C LEU A 251 18.04 -23.72 -3.38
N ARG A 252 16.74 -23.94 -3.16
CA ARG A 252 16.30 -25.13 -2.43
C ARG A 252 16.75 -26.34 -3.26
N THR A 253 17.67 -27.12 -2.70
CA THR A 253 17.86 -28.50 -3.12
C THR A 253 16.53 -29.20 -2.83
N THR A 254 15.92 -29.78 -3.85
CA THR A 254 14.71 -30.61 -3.68
C THR A 254 14.90 -31.56 -2.50
N PRO A 255 13.88 -31.74 -1.63
CA PRO A 255 13.91 -32.80 -0.63
C PRO A 255 14.12 -34.17 -1.27
#